data_AF-A0A5Q0UFF6-F1
#
_entry.id   AF-A0A5Q0UFF6-F1
#
_cell.length_a   1.000
_cell.length_b   1.000
_cell.length_c   1.000
_cell.angle_alpha   90.00
_cell.angle_beta   90.00
_cell.angle_gamma   90.00
#
_symmetry.space_group_name_H-M   'P 1'
#
loop_
_entity.id
_entity.type
_entity.pdbx_description
1 polymer ?
#
loop_
_entity_poly.entity_id
_entity_poly.type
_entity_poly.pdbx_seq_one_letter_code
_entity_poly.pdbx_strand_id
1 'polypeptide(L)'
;MPSTKGQSTIEFLGGMFIVILALVAALSANSGKIPEFESSVEQSARNMEIYSLTEKILSKPGYHTNGTGGTEWEDNISHTSEFGLAKDYLVLEKEKIDALQTTGDSSFNYSQFKKVTGADNQYHFTFIWQPIVETSNSFTRTEPENGIDEPGTTGNPDPLYSQAENRVHYGNFTIQAQTYWFLVTAHDGVYNTTRISTDKDFDSELTLGTGDTYSLAGTEFELQRFQNRERKPGAAVVLSNELKSFGPSSENVDQSVTKLNRYAVLEEPLTDSEPIRIEVLSW
;
A
#
# COMPACT_ATOMS: atom_id res chain seq x y z
N MET A 1 13.18 -64.95 -49.80
CA MET A 1 13.77 -64.37 -48.57
C MET A 1 13.16 -62.98 -48.38
N PRO A 2 12.18 -62.79 -47.49
CA PRO A 2 11.63 -61.47 -47.23
C PRO A 2 12.59 -60.68 -46.34
N SER A 3 12.69 -59.39 -46.64
CA SER A 3 13.57 -58.39 -46.02
C SER A 3 13.35 -58.25 -44.51
N THR A 4 14.27 -58.78 -43.72
CA THR A 4 14.36 -58.60 -42.25
C THR A 4 14.55 -57.14 -41.83
N LYS A 5 14.93 -56.24 -42.75
CA LYS A 5 15.11 -54.82 -42.46
C LYS A 5 13.78 -54.08 -42.30
N GLY A 6 12.78 -54.35 -43.14
CA GLY A 6 11.49 -53.66 -43.08
C GLY A 6 10.66 -53.99 -41.83
N GLN A 7 10.78 -55.22 -41.33
CA GLN A 7 10.09 -55.67 -40.12
C GLN A 7 10.70 -55.06 -38.85
N SER A 8 12.04 -54.97 -38.79
CA SER A 8 12.74 -54.31 -37.67
C SER A 8 12.45 -52.81 -37.54
N THR A 9 12.20 -52.11 -38.65
CA THR A 9 11.87 -50.67 -38.63
C THR A 9 10.45 -50.42 -38.15
N ILE A 10 9.49 -51.29 -38.48
CA ILE A 10 8.11 -51.18 -38.02
C ILE A 10 8.00 -51.54 -36.53
N GLU A 11 8.74 -52.55 -36.06
CA GLU A 11 8.80 -52.90 -34.63
C GLU A 11 9.49 -51.80 -33.79
N PHE A 12 10.55 -51.17 -34.33
CA PHE A 12 11.18 -50.02 -33.68
C PHE A 12 10.23 -48.81 -33.60
N LEU A 13 9.53 -48.48 -34.69
CA LEU A 13 8.55 -47.38 -34.72
C LEU A 13 7.35 -47.66 -33.81
N GLY A 14 6.87 -48.91 -33.76
CA GLY A 14 5.82 -49.35 -32.85
C GLY A 14 6.23 -49.29 -31.38
N GLY A 15 7.44 -49.76 -31.05
CA GLY A 15 8.00 -49.65 -29.71
C GLY A 15 8.20 -48.20 -29.27
N MET A 16 8.68 -47.34 -30.18
CA MET A 16 8.84 -45.91 -29.90
C MET A 16 7.49 -45.21 -29.71
N PHE A 17 6.45 -45.57 -30.48
CA PHE A 17 5.09 -45.06 -30.27
C PHE A 17 4.51 -45.49 -28.92
N ILE A 18 4.74 -46.73 -28.51
CA ILE A 18 4.31 -47.24 -27.20
C ILE A 18 5.07 -46.53 -26.07
N VAL A 19 6.37 -46.27 -26.23
CA VAL A 19 7.15 -45.50 -25.25
C VAL A 19 6.66 -44.06 -25.17
N ILE A 20 6.37 -43.40 -26.30
CA ILE A 20 5.81 -42.04 -26.32
C ILE A 20 4.42 -42.02 -25.69
N LEU A 21 3.55 -42.99 -26.00
CA LEU A 21 2.23 -43.12 -25.37
C LEU A 21 2.34 -43.40 -23.88
N ALA A 22 3.30 -44.23 -23.44
CA ALA A 22 3.57 -44.48 -22.04
C ALA A 22 4.14 -43.25 -21.33
N LEU A 23 4.98 -42.45 -22.01
CA LEU A 23 5.51 -41.19 -21.49
C LEU A 23 4.42 -40.13 -21.37
N VAL A 24 3.55 -40.00 -22.36
CA VAL A 24 2.41 -39.09 -22.34
C VAL A 24 1.41 -39.55 -21.30
N ALA A 25 1.10 -40.85 -21.19
CA ALA A 25 0.23 -41.36 -20.14
C ALA A 25 0.84 -41.18 -18.74
N ALA A 26 2.15 -41.39 -18.58
CA ALA A 26 2.85 -41.14 -17.31
C ALA A 26 2.93 -39.65 -16.99
N LEU A 27 3.14 -38.77 -17.97
CA LEU A 27 3.11 -37.32 -17.79
C LEU A 27 1.70 -36.85 -17.45
N SER A 28 0.65 -37.32 -18.14
CA SER A 28 -0.75 -36.98 -17.85
C SER A 28 -1.25 -37.57 -16.53
N ALA A 29 -0.78 -38.76 -16.13
CA ALA A 29 -1.13 -39.37 -14.86
C ALA A 29 -0.37 -38.73 -13.67
N ASN A 30 0.81 -38.16 -13.91
CA ASN A 30 1.60 -37.47 -12.89
C ASN A 30 1.43 -35.93 -12.91
N SER A 31 0.91 -35.32 -13.99
CA SER A 31 0.73 -33.87 -14.09
C SER A 31 -0.40 -33.36 -13.21
N GLY A 32 -1.38 -34.21 -12.85
CA GLY A 32 -2.39 -33.88 -11.84
C GLY A 32 -1.92 -34.09 -10.39
N LYS A 33 -0.61 -34.27 -10.18
CA LYS A 33 0.04 -34.46 -8.86
C LYS A 33 1.47 -33.93 -8.84
N ILE A 34 1.73 -32.75 -9.43
CA ILE A 34 2.95 -31.98 -9.11
C ILE A 34 2.50 -30.78 -8.27
N PRO A 35 2.47 -30.91 -6.93
CA PRO A 35 1.94 -29.86 -6.05
C PRO A 35 2.64 -28.52 -6.25
N GLU A 36 3.93 -28.53 -6.58
CA GLU A 36 4.73 -27.33 -6.82
C GLU A 36 4.36 -26.60 -8.11
N PHE A 37 3.89 -27.31 -9.15
CA PHE A 37 3.47 -26.69 -10.40
C PHE A 37 2.06 -26.11 -10.30
N GLU A 38 1.12 -26.87 -9.71
CA GLU A 38 -0.25 -26.40 -9.47
C GLU A 38 -0.25 -25.17 -8.54
N SER A 39 0.49 -25.22 -7.44
CA SER A 39 0.63 -24.05 -6.54
C SER A 39 1.29 -22.85 -7.24
N SER A 40 2.27 -23.07 -8.12
CA SER A 40 2.89 -21.99 -8.89
C SER A 40 1.93 -21.34 -9.90
N VAL A 41 1.11 -22.15 -10.59
CA VAL A 41 0.09 -21.65 -11.53
C VAL A 41 -1.02 -20.91 -10.80
N GLU A 42 -1.53 -21.46 -9.70
CA GLU A 42 -2.56 -20.81 -8.87
C GLU A 42 -2.06 -19.47 -8.30
N GLN A 43 -0.82 -19.43 -7.79
CA GLN A 43 -0.20 -18.20 -7.31
C GLN A 43 -0.01 -17.18 -8.45
N SER A 44 0.41 -17.62 -9.63
CA SER A 44 0.54 -16.74 -10.80
C SER A 44 -0.81 -16.19 -11.26
N ALA A 45 -1.85 -17.01 -11.28
CA ALA A 45 -3.21 -16.58 -11.65
C ALA A 45 -3.74 -15.56 -10.64
N ARG A 46 -3.56 -15.80 -9.34
CA ARG A 46 -3.90 -14.85 -8.28
C ARG A 46 -3.15 -13.54 -8.42
N ASN A 47 -1.85 -13.57 -8.70
CA ASN A 47 -1.04 -12.38 -8.94
C ASN A 47 -1.52 -11.55 -10.14
N MET A 48 -1.96 -12.22 -11.22
CA MET A 48 -2.54 -11.52 -12.38
C MET A 48 -3.92 -10.94 -12.08
N GLU A 49 -4.76 -11.67 -11.35
CA GLU A 49 -6.08 -11.20 -10.93
C GLU A 49 -5.96 -9.97 -10.03
N ILE A 50 -5.19 -10.03 -8.94
CA ILE A 50 -5.00 -8.89 -8.03
C ILE A 50 -4.44 -7.66 -8.75
N TYR A 51 -3.50 -7.85 -9.69
CA TYR A 51 -2.95 -6.74 -10.46
C TYR A 51 -4.00 -6.12 -11.39
N SER A 52 -4.70 -6.95 -12.18
CA SER A 52 -5.72 -6.47 -13.12
C SER A 52 -6.92 -5.82 -12.41
N LEU A 53 -7.35 -6.40 -11.30
CA LEU A 53 -8.44 -5.89 -10.47
C LEU A 53 -8.06 -4.54 -9.87
N THR A 54 -6.90 -4.44 -9.22
CA THR A 54 -6.44 -3.17 -8.64
C THR A 54 -6.17 -2.13 -9.70
N GLU A 55 -5.63 -2.48 -10.86
CA GLU A 55 -5.48 -1.54 -11.98
C GLU A 55 -6.83 -0.96 -12.40
N LYS A 56 -7.84 -1.80 -12.57
CA LYS A 56 -9.19 -1.37 -12.95
C LYS A 56 -9.80 -0.45 -11.90
N ILE A 57 -9.67 -0.79 -10.61
CA ILE A 57 -10.20 0.00 -9.50
C ILE A 57 -9.58 1.40 -9.45
N LEU A 58 -8.27 1.49 -9.72
CA LEU A 58 -7.50 2.73 -9.58
C LEU A 58 -7.40 3.56 -10.87
N SER A 59 -7.98 3.08 -11.97
CA SER A 59 -7.97 3.77 -13.26
C SER A 59 -9.35 4.17 -13.76
N LYS A 60 -10.42 3.80 -13.04
CA LYS A 60 -11.79 4.04 -13.48
C LYS A 60 -12.68 4.61 -12.37
N PRO A 61 -13.66 5.43 -12.74
CA PRO A 61 -14.61 6.03 -11.79
C PRO A 61 -15.71 5.07 -11.30
N GLY A 62 -15.84 3.89 -11.92
CA GLY A 62 -16.98 3.00 -11.75
C GLY A 62 -18.21 3.47 -12.55
N TYR A 63 -19.24 2.62 -12.63
CA TYR A 63 -20.42 2.85 -13.48
C TYR A 63 -21.68 2.21 -12.91
N HIS A 64 -22.82 2.90 -13.04
CA HIS A 64 -24.17 2.38 -12.76
C HIS A 64 -25.09 2.45 -13.99
N THR A 65 -26.15 1.63 -14.02
CA THR A 65 -27.01 1.44 -15.21
C THR A 65 -28.25 2.32 -15.26
N ASN A 66 -28.56 3.09 -14.21
CA ASN A 66 -29.83 3.83 -14.06
C ASN A 66 -29.81 5.32 -14.44
N GLY A 67 -28.77 5.79 -15.13
CA GLY A 67 -28.65 7.20 -15.56
C GLY A 67 -27.93 7.33 -16.90
N THR A 68 -27.40 8.52 -17.22
CA THR A 68 -26.60 8.78 -18.43
C THR A 68 -25.25 8.05 -18.47
N GLY A 69 -25.00 7.12 -17.55
CA GLY A 69 -23.72 6.44 -17.34
C GLY A 69 -22.71 7.38 -16.69
N GLY A 70 -22.06 6.94 -15.61
CA GLY A 70 -21.03 7.76 -14.96
C GLY A 70 -20.68 7.37 -13.54
N THR A 71 -19.95 8.31 -12.92
CA THR A 71 -19.66 8.50 -11.49
C THR A 71 -20.95 8.48 -10.65
N GLU A 72 -20.89 8.35 -9.32
CA GLU A 72 -22.06 8.18 -8.41
C GLU A 72 -22.63 6.76 -8.30
N TRP A 73 -21.84 5.73 -8.63
CA TRP A 73 -22.28 4.36 -8.41
C TRP A 73 -22.40 4.03 -6.91
N GLU A 74 -21.63 4.73 -6.06
CA GLU A 74 -21.67 4.70 -4.61
C GLU A 74 -23.06 5.07 -4.04
N ASP A 75 -23.82 5.90 -4.75
CA ASP A 75 -25.20 6.27 -4.42
C ASP A 75 -26.24 5.37 -5.11
N ASN A 76 -25.84 4.67 -6.17
CA ASN A 76 -26.70 3.84 -7.03
C ASN A 76 -26.32 2.35 -6.98
N ILE A 77 -26.06 1.85 -5.77
CA ILE A 77 -25.48 0.54 -5.46
C ILE A 77 -26.21 -0.63 -6.14
N SER A 78 -27.54 -0.62 -6.11
CA SER A 78 -28.38 -1.69 -6.69
C SER A 78 -28.29 -1.79 -8.22
N HIS A 79 -27.73 -0.76 -8.86
CA HIS A 79 -27.57 -0.65 -10.31
C HIS A 79 -26.10 -0.53 -10.71
N THR A 80 -25.17 -0.76 -9.77
CA THR A 80 -23.74 -0.73 -10.07
C THR A 80 -23.40 -1.87 -11.03
N SER A 81 -22.78 -1.50 -12.15
CA SER A 81 -22.32 -2.42 -13.20
C SER A 81 -20.80 -2.56 -13.25
N GLU A 82 -20.06 -1.58 -12.74
CA GLU A 82 -18.62 -1.61 -12.68
C GLU A 82 -18.16 -0.85 -11.43
N PHE A 83 -17.24 -1.47 -10.69
CA PHE A 83 -16.65 -0.90 -9.49
C PHE A 83 -15.36 -0.14 -9.84
N GLY A 84 -15.18 1.05 -9.27
CA GLY A 84 -13.99 1.89 -9.47
C GLY A 84 -13.95 3.02 -8.46
N LEU A 85 -12.76 3.38 -7.98
CA LEU A 85 -12.55 4.37 -6.93
C LEU A 85 -11.93 5.67 -7.44
N ALA A 86 -11.61 5.73 -8.73
CA ALA A 86 -10.71 6.73 -9.26
C ALA A 86 -11.43 7.71 -10.18
N LYS A 87 -11.38 9.01 -9.89
CA LYS A 87 -11.89 10.05 -10.79
C LYS A 87 -11.09 10.09 -12.09
N ASP A 88 -9.77 9.95 -11.96
CA ASP A 88 -8.80 9.86 -13.05
C ASP A 88 -7.73 8.82 -12.68
N TYR A 89 -6.82 8.51 -13.59
CA TYR A 89 -5.76 7.53 -13.38
C TYR A 89 -4.95 7.81 -12.11
N LEU A 90 -5.08 6.92 -11.12
CA LEU A 90 -4.44 7.01 -9.79
C LEU A 90 -4.85 8.22 -8.94
N VAL A 91 -6.00 8.84 -9.25
CA VAL A 91 -6.60 9.92 -8.45
C VAL A 91 -7.89 9.40 -7.84
N LEU A 92 -7.90 9.16 -6.53
CA LEU A 92 -9.00 8.54 -5.81
C LEU A 92 -9.97 9.54 -5.21
N GLU A 93 -11.25 9.21 -5.29
CA GLU A 93 -12.32 9.92 -4.62
C GLU A 93 -12.47 9.39 -3.19
N LYS A 94 -12.26 10.26 -2.20
CA LYS A 94 -12.37 9.89 -0.78
C LYS A 94 -13.77 9.37 -0.43
N GLU A 95 -14.81 10.01 -0.95
CA GLU A 95 -16.20 9.63 -0.70
C GLU A 95 -16.49 8.19 -1.14
N LYS A 96 -15.89 7.73 -2.25
CA LYS A 96 -16.03 6.34 -2.72
C LYS A 96 -15.35 5.34 -1.80
N ILE A 97 -14.21 5.70 -1.19
CA ILE A 97 -13.54 4.88 -0.17
C ILE A 97 -14.40 4.82 1.10
N ASP A 98 -14.93 5.95 1.53
CA ASP A 98 -15.75 6.07 2.74
C ASP A 98 -17.05 5.26 2.62
N ALA A 99 -17.65 5.23 1.42
CA ALA A 99 -18.86 4.47 1.08
C ALA A 99 -18.69 2.94 1.16
N LEU A 100 -17.46 2.42 1.18
CA LEU A 100 -17.22 0.97 1.24
C LEU A 100 -17.61 0.39 2.60
N GLN A 101 -18.29 -0.76 2.58
CA GLN A 101 -18.61 -1.53 3.78
C GLN A 101 -18.18 -3.00 3.63
N THR A 102 -17.49 -3.55 4.62
CA THR A 102 -17.22 -5.00 4.62
C THR A 102 -18.52 -5.80 4.78
N THR A 103 -19.44 -5.33 5.63
CA THR A 103 -20.72 -5.97 5.94
C THR A 103 -21.84 -4.94 6.04
N GLY A 104 -23.08 -5.34 5.74
CA GLY A 104 -24.26 -4.48 5.82
C GLY A 104 -24.91 -4.26 4.46
N ASP A 105 -26.16 -3.83 4.45
CA ASP A 105 -26.94 -3.62 3.22
C ASP A 105 -27.22 -2.13 2.93
N SER A 106 -26.69 -1.22 3.77
CA SER A 106 -26.95 0.22 3.67
C SER A 106 -26.01 0.94 2.72
N SER A 107 -24.84 0.36 2.39
CA SER A 107 -23.94 0.87 1.36
C SER A 107 -23.35 -0.25 0.51
N PHE A 108 -22.46 0.10 -0.44
CA PHE A 108 -21.79 -0.88 -1.28
C PHE A 108 -20.93 -1.82 -0.44
N ASN A 109 -21.33 -3.09 -0.39
CA ASN A 109 -20.70 -4.08 0.48
C ASN A 109 -19.76 -5.04 -0.25
N TYR A 110 -18.97 -5.79 0.51
CA TYR A 110 -18.00 -6.73 -0.04
C TYR A 110 -18.62 -7.86 -0.90
N SER A 111 -19.83 -8.32 -0.58
CA SER A 111 -20.54 -9.31 -1.39
C SER A 111 -20.94 -8.74 -2.76
N GLN A 112 -21.36 -7.47 -2.81
CA GLN A 112 -21.66 -6.76 -4.04
C GLN A 112 -20.39 -6.51 -4.86
N PHE A 113 -19.29 -6.12 -4.20
CA PHE A 113 -17.96 -6.04 -4.83
C PHE A 113 -17.59 -7.32 -5.55
N LYS A 114 -17.64 -8.48 -4.88
CA LYS A 114 -17.32 -9.79 -5.47
C LYS A 114 -18.21 -10.08 -6.68
N LYS A 115 -19.50 -9.77 -6.59
CA LYS A 115 -20.46 -9.98 -7.69
C LYS A 115 -20.18 -9.09 -8.91
N VAL A 116 -19.92 -7.80 -8.69
CA VAL A 116 -19.69 -6.83 -9.77
C VAL A 116 -18.34 -7.04 -10.45
N THR A 117 -17.31 -7.35 -9.67
CA THR A 117 -15.96 -7.56 -10.20
C THR A 117 -15.78 -8.94 -10.82
N GLY A 118 -16.60 -9.92 -10.42
CA GLY A 118 -16.41 -11.32 -10.81
C GLY A 118 -15.11 -11.90 -10.28
N ALA A 119 -14.55 -11.31 -9.22
CA ALA A 119 -13.33 -11.76 -8.57
C ALA A 119 -13.47 -13.21 -8.12
N ASP A 120 -12.43 -14.02 -8.30
CA ASP A 120 -12.40 -15.43 -7.91
C ASP A 120 -11.84 -15.57 -6.49
N ASN A 121 -10.76 -14.85 -6.17
CA ASN A 121 -10.10 -14.88 -4.87
C ASN A 121 -10.76 -13.98 -3.82
N GLN A 122 -10.44 -14.16 -2.53
CA GLN A 122 -10.81 -13.22 -1.48
C GLN A 122 -9.81 -12.06 -1.44
N TYR A 123 -10.27 -10.91 -0.92
CA TYR A 123 -9.51 -9.68 -0.87
C TYR A 123 -9.74 -8.93 0.43
N HIS A 124 -8.67 -8.36 0.97
CA HIS A 124 -8.72 -7.34 2.00
C HIS A 124 -7.96 -6.11 1.51
N PHE A 125 -8.62 -4.96 1.50
CA PHE A 125 -8.04 -3.69 1.12
C PHE A 125 -7.88 -2.81 2.35
N THR A 126 -6.69 -2.24 2.53
CA THR A 126 -6.41 -1.24 3.56
C THR A 126 -5.91 0.03 2.89
N PHE A 127 -6.66 1.12 3.05
CA PHE A 127 -6.36 2.44 2.53
C PHE A 127 -5.63 3.24 3.61
N ILE A 128 -4.39 3.63 3.31
CA ILE A 128 -3.47 4.21 4.28
C ILE A 128 -2.99 5.55 3.74
N TRP A 129 -3.29 6.62 4.46
CA TRP A 129 -2.76 7.94 4.16
C TRP A 129 -1.31 8.05 4.63
N GLN A 130 -0.42 8.50 3.75
CA GLN A 130 1.01 8.58 4.02
C GLN A 130 1.61 9.97 3.82
N PRO A 131 1.19 11.00 4.59
CA PRO A 131 1.75 12.34 4.41
C PRO A 131 3.27 12.33 4.62
N ILE A 132 3.97 13.07 3.76
CA ILE A 132 5.43 13.17 3.75
C ILE A 132 5.82 14.58 4.15
N VAL A 133 6.54 14.71 5.26
CA VAL A 133 7.06 15.99 5.73
C VAL A 133 8.52 16.13 5.30
N GLU A 134 8.77 17.14 4.49
CA GLU A 134 10.09 17.44 3.96
C GLU A 134 10.86 18.39 4.88
N THR A 135 12.00 17.94 5.41
CA THR A 135 12.80 18.72 6.39
C THR A 135 14.06 19.33 5.77
N SER A 136 13.89 20.03 4.64
CA SER A 136 15.02 20.54 3.87
C SER A 136 15.77 21.71 4.53
N ASN A 137 15.12 22.46 5.43
CA ASN A 137 15.74 23.58 6.11
C ASN A 137 16.66 23.08 7.22
N SER A 138 17.67 23.87 7.60
CA SER A 138 18.63 23.45 8.63
C SER A 138 19.28 24.60 9.35
N PHE A 139 19.68 24.35 10.59
CA PHE A 139 20.53 25.21 11.38
C PHE A 139 21.57 24.38 12.14
N THR A 140 22.53 25.04 12.77
CA THR A 140 23.46 24.41 13.72
C THR A 140 23.00 24.69 15.13
N ARG A 141 23.06 23.72 16.05
CA ARG A 141 22.56 23.92 17.44
C ARG A 141 23.19 25.08 18.20
N THR A 142 24.37 25.53 17.78
CA THR A 142 25.03 26.70 18.38
C THR A 142 24.49 28.04 17.89
N GLU A 143 23.69 28.02 16.82
CA GLU A 143 23.12 29.18 16.13
C GLU A 143 21.76 28.76 15.53
N PRO A 144 20.74 28.55 16.38
CA PRO A 144 19.39 28.27 15.90
C PRO A 144 18.85 29.43 15.06
N GLU A 145 17.99 29.10 14.10
CA GLU A 145 17.30 30.11 13.33
C GLU A 145 16.36 30.93 14.21
N ASN A 146 16.21 32.22 13.91
CA ASN A 146 15.29 33.10 14.65
C ASN A 146 13.89 32.50 14.77
N GLY A 147 13.45 32.32 16.02
CA GLY A 147 12.12 31.80 16.35
C GLY A 147 12.02 30.27 16.37
N ILE A 148 13.13 29.54 16.43
CA ILE A 148 13.15 28.14 16.86
C ILE A 148 13.73 28.08 18.27
N ASP A 149 12.91 27.65 19.22
CA ASP A 149 13.37 27.37 20.58
C ASP A 149 13.76 25.89 20.66
N GLU A 150 15.06 25.65 20.85
CA GLU A 150 15.62 24.29 20.85
C GLU A 150 15.20 23.49 22.10
N PRO A 151 15.08 22.17 21.97
CA PRO A 151 14.85 21.24 23.07
C PRO A 151 15.79 21.38 24.27
N GLY A 152 15.20 21.43 25.46
CA GLY A 152 15.90 21.35 26.74
C GLY A 152 16.62 22.62 27.16
N THR A 153 16.21 23.77 26.63
CA THR A 153 16.75 25.10 26.95
C THR A 153 16.15 25.67 28.24
N THR A 154 14.90 25.36 28.62
CA THR A 154 14.28 25.89 29.87
C THR A 154 14.37 24.97 31.10
N GLY A 155 15.46 24.21 31.21
CA GLY A 155 15.83 23.53 32.47
C GLY A 155 15.43 22.06 32.58
N ASN A 156 14.98 21.44 31.49
CA ASN A 156 14.85 19.99 31.37
C ASN A 156 15.65 19.50 30.15
N PRO A 157 16.97 19.27 30.27
CA PRO A 157 17.80 18.92 29.13
C PRO A 157 17.32 17.61 28.50
N ASP A 158 17.04 17.62 27.19
CA ASP A 158 16.75 16.39 26.46
C ASP A 158 18.06 15.65 26.13
N PRO A 159 18.29 14.46 26.71
CA PRO A 159 19.50 13.68 26.43
C PRO A 159 19.60 13.26 24.96
N LEU A 160 18.48 12.98 24.29
CA LEU A 160 18.50 12.59 22.88
C LEU A 160 18.90 13.77 22.01
N TYR A 161 18.26 14.92 22.20
CA TYR A 161 18.62 16.12 21.44
C TYR A 161 20.07 16.56 21.66
N SER A 162 20.55 16.54 22.90
CA SER A 162 21.93 16.93 23.22
C SER A 162 22.97 15.96 22.66
N GLN A 163 22.65 14.68 22.53
CA GLN A 163 23.54 13.67 21.93
C GLN A 163 23.46 13.60 20.40
N ALA A 164 22.48 14.25 19.79
CA ALA A 164 22.37 14.31 18.33
C ALA A 164 23.57 15.04 17.69
N GLU A 165 23.67 14.93 16.38
CA GLU A 165 24.64 15.70 15.60
C GLU A 165 24.32 17.20 15.62
N ASN A 166 25.33 18.03 15.33
CA ASN A 166 25.19 19.48 15.43
C ASN A 166 24.25 20.09 14.38
N ARG A 167 24.06 19.42 13.24
CA ARG A 167 23.21 19.92 12.17
C ARG A 167 21.79 19.39 12.37
N VAL A 168 20.88 20.31 12.63
CA VAL A 168 19.46 20.01 12.85
C VAL A 168 18.68 20.43 11.62
N HIS A 169 17.69 19.63 11.26
CA HIS A 169 16.85 19.88 10.10
C HIS A 169 15.41 20.13 10.52
N TYR A 170 14.68 20.91 9.74
CA TYR A 170 13.29 21.15 10.04
C TYR A 170 12.45 21.38 8.78
N GLY A 171 11.15 21.15 8.94
CA GLY A 171 10.14 21.30 7.92
C GLY A 171 8.80 21.64 8.54
N ASN A 172 7.76 21.73 7.73
CA ASN A 172 6.40 21.87 8.23
C ASN A 172 5.42 21.06 7.41
N PHE A 173 4.27 20.83 8.01
CA PHE A 173 3.12 20.16 7.44
C PHE A 173 1.87 20.87 7.91
N THR A 174 1.01 21.26 6.97
CA THR A 174 -0.24 21.95 7.28
C THR A 174 -1.40 21.00 7.06
N ILE A 175 -2.26 20.84 8.06
CA ILE A 175 -3.47 20.00 8.02
C ILE A 175 -4.61 20.74 8.71
N GLN A 176 -5.80 20.77 8.09
CA GLN A 176 -6.98 21.48 8.61
C GLN A 176 -6.68 22.94 9.03
N ALA A 177 -5.93 23.67 8.19
CA ALA A 177 -5.49 25.05 8.43
C ALA A 177 -4.55 25.27 9.64
N GLN A 178 -4.12 24.20 10.33
CA GLN A 178 -3.09 24.26 11.37
C GLN A 178 -1.75 23.82 10.79
N THR A 179 -0.70 24.61 11.02
CA THR A 179 0.67 24.25 10.64
C THR A 179 1.38 23.62 11.81
N TYR A 180 2.06 22.51 11.54
CA TYR A 180 2.92 21.78 12.46
C TYR A 180 4.35 21.81 11.92
N TRP A 181 5.29 22.16 12.79
CA TRP A 181 6.72 22.19 12.52
C TRP A 181 7.34 20.89 13.01
N PHE A 182 8.23 20.34 12.19
CA PHE A 182 8.95 19.10 12.48
C PHE A 182 10.42 19.45 12.62
N LEU A 183 11.02 19.14 13.75
CA LEU A 183 12.45 19.28 14.02
C LEU A 183 13.07 17.89 14.07
N VAL A 184 13.93 17.55 13.10
CA VAL A 184 14.55 16.23 13.00
C VAL A 184 16.03 16.28 13.34
N THR A 185 16.47 15.26 14.07
CA THR A 185 17.84 15.11 14.55
C THR A 185 18.45 13.80 14.07
N ALA A 186 19.76 13.83 13.82
CA ALA A 186 20.53 12.67 13.39
C ALA A 186 21.37 12.12 14.55
N HIS A 187 21.47 10.80 14.59
CA HIS A 187 22.35 10.05 15.48
C HIS A 187 23.14 9.07 14.63
N ASP A 188 24.47 9.04 14.82
CA ASP A 188 25.38 8.18 14.05
C ASP A 188 25.19 8.29 12.51
N GLY A 189 25.00 9.51 12.01
CA GLY A 189 24.82 9.82 10.59
C GLY A 189 23.43 9.57 10.04
N VAL A 190 22.46 9.17 10.88
CA VAL A 190 21.11 8.79 10.44
C VAL A 190 20.06 9.62 11.16
N TYR A 191 19.19 10.30 10.40
CA TYR A 191 17.98 10.91 10.94
C TYR A 191 17.00 9.81 11.38
N ASN A 192 16.64 9.82 12.65
CA ASN A 192 15.79 8.81 13.28
C ASN A 192 14.89 9.35 14.40
N THR A 193 14.99 10.63 14.73
CA THR A 193 14.18 11.28 15.76
C THR A 193 13.58 12.58 15.23
N THR A 194 12.38 12.92 15.71
CA THR A 194 11.71 14.20 15.45
C THR A 194 11.03 14.74 16.69
N ARG A 195 10.84 16.06 16.73
CA ARG A 195 9.87 16.73 17.61
C ARG A 195 8.86 17.48 16.74
N ILE A 196 7.64 17.62 17.22
CA ILE A 196 6.54 18.21 16.46
C ILE A 196 5.89 19.31 17.31
N SER A 197 5.76 20.52 16.77
CA SER A 197 5.22 21.69 17.49
C SER A 197 4.33 22.56 16.58
N THR A 198 3.39 23.32 17.13
CA THR A 198 2.57 24.28 16.36
C THR A 198 3.21 25.66 16.19
N ASP A 199 4.16 26.05 17.03
CA ASP A 199 4.66 27.43 17.13
C ASP A 199 6.19 27.56 17.05
N LYS A 200 6.88 26.48 16.63
CA LYS A 200 8.35 26.38 16.58
C LYS A 200 9.04 26.44 17.96
N ASP A 201 8.27 26.42 19.04
CA ASP A 201 8.81 26.09 20.36
C ASP A 201 8.82 24.57 20.49
N PHE A 202 10.02 23.98 20.54
CA PHE A 202 10.18 22.54 20.71
C PHE A 202 10.56 22.16 22.13
N ASP A 203 10.68 23.10 23.07
CA ASP A 203 11.32 22.86 24.35
C ASP A 203 10.55 21.83 25.19
N SER A 204 9.22 21.95 25.23
CA SER A 204 8.32 21.02 25.93
C SER A 204 7.91 19.79 25.12
N GLU A 205 8.29 19.70 23.85
CA GLU A 205 7.81 18.62 22.98
C GLU A 205 8.50 17.29 23.25
N LEU A 206 7.74 16.21 23.05
CA LEU A 206 8.27 14.86 23.14
C LEU A 206 9.13 14.55 21.92
N THR A 207 10.26 13.89 22.15
CA THR A 207 11.07 13.30 21.08
C THR A 207 10.42 11.99 20.64
N LEU A 208 10.12 11.90 19.35
CA LEU A 208 9.45 10.78 18.71
C LEU A 208 10.40 10.08 17.75
N GLY A 209 10.29 8.76 17.68
CA GLY A 209 10.99 7.88 16.76
C GLY A 209 10.03 7.13 15.83
N THR A 210 10.56 6.14 15.12
CA THR A 210 9.75 5.26 14.27
C THR A 210 8.83 4.38 15.13
N GLY A 211 7.55 4.32 14.78
CA GLY A 211 6.51 3.56 15.49
C GLY A 211 5.79 4.35 16.59
N ASP A 212 6.28 5.54 16.96
CA ASP A 212 5.57 6.41 17.89
C ASP A 212 4.34 7.04 17.21
N THR A 213 3.30 7.32 17.99
CA THR A 213 2.09 7.99 17.51
C THR A 213 2.01 9.43 17.97
N TYR A 214 1.40 10.29 17.14
CA TYR A 214 1.16 11.69 17.47
C TYR A 214 -0.13 12.19 16.82
N SER A 215 -0.86 13.09 17.50
CA SER A 215 -2.12 13.64 17.00
C SER A 215 -1.89 14.99 16.32
N LEU A 216 -2.29 15.10 15.04
CA LEU A 216 -2.26 16.34 14.26
C LEU A 216 -3.71 16.70 13.90
N ALA A 217 -4.18 17.87 14.33
CA ALA A 217 -5.56 18.32 14.16
C ALA A 217 -6.60 17.26 14.54
N GLY A 218 -6.36 16.53 15.64
CA GLY A 218 -7.24 15.47 16.13
C GLY A 218 -7.17 14.14 15.38
N THR A 219 -6.33 14.02 14.35
CA THR A 219 -6.07 12.77 13.62
C THR A 219 -4.79 12.14 14.15
N GLU A 220 -4.85 10.87 14.57
CA GLU A 220 -3.67 10.14 15.06
C GLU A 220 -2.85 9.58 13.89
N PHE A 221 -1.55 9.86 13.89
CA PHE A 221 -0.59 9.33 12.93
C PHE A 221 0.48 8.52 13.63
N GLU A 222 0.89 7.42 13.02
CA GLU A 222 2.13 6.71 13.34
C GLU A 222 3.28 7.33 12.55
N LEU A 223 4.42 7.57 13.21
CA LEU A 223 5.67 7.92 12.54
C LEU A 223 6.26 6.66 11.90
N GLN A 224 5.91 6.42 10.64
CA GLN A 224 6.24 5.17 9.97
C GLN A 224 7.73 5.02 9.69
N ARG A 225 8.41 6.09 9.26
CA ARG A 225 9.86 6.07 9.00
C ARG A 225 10.47 7.44 8.76
N PHE A 226 11.79 7.48 8.90
CA PHE A 226 12.66 8.55 8.41
C PHE A 226 13.38 8.09 7.14
N GLN A 227 13.06 8.71 6.01
CA GLN A 227 13.79 8.47 4.78
C GLN A 227 14.98 9.43 4.70
N ASN A 228 16.17 8.88 4.97
CA ASN A 228 17.46 9.55 4.79
C ASN A 228 17.77 9.66 3.29
N ARG A 229 18.21 10.84 2.83
CA ARG A 229 18.36 11.12 1.40
C ARG A 229 19.78 11.57 1.08
N GLU A 230 20.46 10.80 0.24
CA GLU A 230 21.86 11.09 -0.13
C GLU A 230 22.03 12.45 -0.82
N ARG A 231 21.04 12.89 -1.61
CA ARG A 231 21.14 14.06 -2.49
C ARG A 231 20.30 15.26 -2.04
N LYS A 232 19.57 15.15 -0.93
CA LYS A 232 18.74 16.23 -0.40
C LYS A 232 19.02 16.38 1.10
N PRO A 233 19.29 17.61 1.58
CA PRO A 233 19.49 17.84 3.01
C PRO A 233 18.28 17.39 3.85
N GLY A 234 18.55 16.90 5.06
CA GLY A 234 17.55 16.44 6.02
C GLY A 234 16.91 15.09 5.67
N ALA A 235 15.79 14.81 6.33
CA ALA A 235 14.99 13.61 6.12
C ALA A 235 13.64 13.93 5.48
N ALA A 236 13.02 12.92 4.87
CA ALA A 236 11.58 12.92 4.67
C ALA A 236 10.96 12.08 5.80
N VAL A 237 10.14 12.71 6.64
CA VAL A 237 9.39 12.02 7.70
C VAL A 237 8.09 11.51 7.07
N VAL A 238 7.88 10.20 7.11
CA VAL A 238 6.67 9.57 6.57
C VAL A 238 5.75 9.25 7.72
N LEU A 239 4.59 9.87 7.73
CA LEU A 239 3.50 9.57 8.65
C LEU A 239 2.59 8.50 8.04
N SER A 240 1.82 7.82 8.87
CA SER A 240 0.85 6.81 8.44
C SER A 240 -0.42 6.90 9.26
N ASN A 241 -1.57 6.94 8.59
CA ASN A 241 -2.88 6.83 9.21
C ASN A 241 -3.74 5.89 8.36
N GLU A 242 -4.35 4.87 8.99
CA GLU A 242 -5.32 4.03 8.30
C GLU A 242 -6.64 4.80 8.16
N LEU A 243 -7.06 5.02 6.92
CA LEU A 243 -8.33 5.67 6.61
C LEU A 243 -9.49 4.68 6.68
N LYS A 244 -9.28 3.50 6.08
CA LYS A 244 -10.35 2.53 5.86
C LYS A 244 -9.79 1.14 5.59
N SER A 245 -10.47 0.14 6.12
CA SER A 245 -10.31 -1.26 5.71
C SER A 245 -11.60 -1.79 5.07
N PHE A 246 -11.47 -2.63 4.05
CA PHE A 246 -12.57 -3.17 3.27
C PHE A 246 -12.32 -4.63 2.87
N GLY A 247 -13.26 -5.51 3.21
CA GLY A 247 -13.18 -6.95 2.95
C GLY A 247 -12.91 -7.79 4.22
N PRO A 248 -13.09 -9.11 4.12
CA PRO A 248 -12.89 -10.03 5.25
C PRO A 248 -11.44 -9.96 5.78
N SER A 249 -11.22 -10.34 7.04
CA SER A 249 -9.87 -10.44 7.61
C SER A 249 -9.14 -11.67 7.06
N SER A 250 -7.83 -11.55 6.86
CA SER A 250 -6.94 -12.64 6.44
C SER A 250 -6.29 -13.39 7.61
N GLU A 251 -6.54 -13.01 8.87
CA GLU A 251 -5.80 -13.52 10.04
C GLU A 251 -5.99 -15.01 10.32
N ASN A 252 -7.08 -15.62 9.85
CA ASN A 252 -7.43 -17.03 10.11
C ASN A 252 -7.51 -17.86 8.82
N VAL A 253 -6.70 -17.52 7.82
CA VAL A 253 -6.71 -18.18 6.52
C VAL A 253 -5.60 -19.23 6.47
N ASP A 254 -5.98 -20.50 6.30
CA ASP A 254 -5.04 -21.64 6.19
C ASP A 254 -4.36 -21.75 4.80
N GLN A 255 -4.46 -20.70 3.98
CA GLN A 255 -3.97 -20.64 2.59
C GLN A 255 -2.89 -19.56 2.43
N SER A 256 -2.11 -19.63 1.35
CA SER A 256 -1.09 -18.63 1.06
C SER A 256 -1.71 -17.26 0.81
N VAL A 257 -1.31 -16.23 1.57
CA VAL A 257 -1.76 -14.85 1.35
C VAL A 257 -0.77 -14.12 0.45
N THR A 258 -1.26 -13.50 -0.61
CA THR A 258 -0.47 -12.62 -1.49
C THR A 258 -0.73 -11.17 -1.09
N LYS A 259 0.33 -10.36 -0.99
CA LYS A 259 0.25 -8.93 -0.69
C LYS A 259 0.73 -8.09 -1.89
N LEU A 260 -0.08 -7.12 -2.29
CA LEU A 260 0.27 -6.11 -3.29
C LEU A 260 0.07 -4.71 -2.69
N ASN A 261 1.06 -3.85 -2.81
CA ASN A 261 0.92 -2.44 -2.47
C ASN A 261 0.74 -1.62 -3.75
N ARG A 262 -0.28 -0.76 -3.76
CA ARG A 262 -0.51 0.23 -4.82
C ARG A 262 -0.44 1.64 -4.22
N TYR A 263 -0.19 2.63 -5.07
CA TYR A 263 -0.06 4.02 -4.67
C TYR A 263 -0.92 4.90 -5.56
N ALA A 264 -1.58 5.88 -4.95
CA ALA A 264 -2.47 6.84 -5.60
C ALA A 264 -2.44 8.18 -4.83
N VAL A 265 -3.19 9.17 -5.29
CA VAL A 265 -3.41 10.45 -4.59
C VAL A 265 -4.91 10.67 -4.37
N LEU A 266 -5.31 11.34 -3.28
CA LEU A 266 -6.70 11.76 -3.11
C LEU A 266 -7.02 12.99 -3.96
N GLU A 267 -8.25 13.06 -4.47
CA GLU A 267 -8.76 14.16 -5.30
C GLU A 267 -8.86 15.49 -4.55
N GLU A 268 -9.41 15.47 -3.33
CA GLU A 268 -9.57 16.65 -2.48
C GLU A 268 -8.64 16.55 -1.26
N PRO A 269 -7.32 16.71 -1.46
CA PRO A 269 -6.39 16.58 -0.37
C PRO A 269 -6.56 17.74 0.63
N LEU A 270 -6.46 17.47 1.93
CA LEU A 270 -6.35 18.47 3.00
C LEU A 270 -5.02 19.25 2.92
N THR A 271 -4.10 18.83 2.06
CA THR A 271 -2.75 19.37 1.84
C THR A 271 -2.44 19.48 0.34
N ASP A 272 -1.26 19.96 -0.05
CA ASP A 272 -0.87 20.06 -1.47
C ASP A 272 -0.87 18.69 -2.21
N SER A 273 -0.71 17.59 -1.47
CA SER A 273 -0.84 16.22 -1.98
C SER A 273 -1.10 15.21 -0.86
N GLU A 274 -2.08 14.34 -1.03
CA GLU A 274 -2.34 13.24 -0.10
C GLU A 274 -2.06 11.88 -0.74
N PRO A 275 -0.81 11.40 -0.67
CA PRO A 275 -0.47 10.08 -1.17
C PRO A 275 -1.15 9.01 -0.31
N ILE A 276 -1.84 8.10 -0.98
CA ILE A 276 -2.47 6.92 -0.39
C ILE A 276 -1.70 5.69 -0.82
N ARG A 277 -1.35 4.86 0.15
CA ARG A 277 -0.98 3.47 -0.09
C ARG A 277 -2.20 2.59 0.10
N ILE A 278 -2.41 1.71 -0.85
CA ILE A 278 -3.47 0.72 -0.81
C ILE A 278 -2.79 -0.63 -0.69
N GLU A 279 -2.92 -1.22 0.49
CA GLU A 279 -2.47 -2.57 0.75
C GLU A 279 -3.60 -3.54 0.37
N VAL A 280 -3.30 -4.49 -0.50
CA VAL A 280 -4.26 -5.49 -0.97
C VAL A 280 -3.74 -6.87 -0.64
N LEU A 281 -4.44 -7.57 0.23
CA LEU A 281 -4.21 -8.97 0.55
C LEU A 281 -5.16 -9.82 -0.26
N SER A 282 -4.69 -10.94 -0.82
CA SER A 282 -5.53 -11.88 -1.57
C SER A 282 -5.21 -13.33 -1.23
N TRP A 283 -6.26 -14.14 -1.08
CA TRP A 283 -6.18 -15.56 -0.76
C TRP A 283 -7.29 -16.40 -1.38
#